data_AF-A0A0C3ATE1-F1
#
_entry.id   AF-A0A0C3ATE1-F1
#
_cell.length_a   1.000
_cell.length_b   1.000
_cell.length_c   1.000
_cell.angle_alpha   90.00
_cell.angle_beta   90.00
_cell.angle_gamma   90.00
#
_symmetry.space_group_name_H-M   'P 1'
#
loop_
_entity.id
_entity.type
_entity.pdbx_description
1 polymer ?
#
loop_
_entity_poly.entity_id
_entity_poly.type
_entity_poly.pdbx_seq_one_letter_code
_entity_poly.pdbx_strand_id
1 'polypeptide(L)'
;MATAITLGCPTASSAPIPHPAPAIVVPGATTATSHTSASITSQTASSHCRQPPQVGLAIPNLPLRLPDGTKRHRRDSWWDIITHWLVGDPERNLDVPLKDWPPDWYRGLNRPLTSKYGQRATATLEFIEVFQSNEPRFLAAYPEAEEGHSWLLHAIKAARRECQAFSSSISRSAFRPLCPSCLRSDIDPSTIGSTTTRYYTHVVLVTTPH
;
A
#
# COMPACT_ATOMS: atom_id res chain seq x y z
N MET A 1 -25.10 24.10 38.98
CA MET A 1 -24.02 25.11 39.08
C MET A 1 -22.82 24.53 38.35
N ALA A 2 -22.51 25.01 37.15
CA ALA A 2 -21.45 24.49 36.31
C ALA A 2 -20.27 25.47 36.31
N THR A 3 -19.11 25.02 36.78
CA THR A 3 -17.89 25.82 36.90
C THR A 3 -17.07 25.66 35.62
N ALA A 4 -16.90 26.74 34.87
CA ALA A 4 -16.03 26.79 33.69
C ALA A 4 -14.58 26.98 34.13
N ILE A 5 -13.68 26.11 33.67
CA ILE A 5 -12.23 26.25 33.89
C ILE A 5 -11.59 26.63 32.56
N THR A 6 -11.14 27.88 32.47
CA THR A 6 -10.35 28.43 31.36
C THR A 6 -8.87 28.11 31.60
N LEU A 7 -8.25 27.33 30.71
CA LEU A 7 -6.81 27.10 30.71
C LEU A 7 -6.15 27.94 29.61
N GLY A 8 -5.24 28.81 30.03
CA GLY A 8 -4.48 29.71 29.16
C GLY A 8 -3.37 29.01 28.39
N CYS A 9 -3.13 29.45 27.15
CA CYS A 9 -2.04 28.99 26.31
C CYS A 9 -0.71 29.68 26.69
N PRO A 10 0.39 28.93 26.89
CA PRO A 10 1.72 29.51 27.01
C PRO A 10 2.30 29.85 25.63
N THR A 11 2.71 31.11 25.47
CA THR A 11 3.51 31.60 24.34
C THR A 11 4.94 31.05 24.43
N ALA A 12 5.30 30.15 23.53
CA ALA A 12 6.66 29.62 23.44
C ALA A 12 7.57 30.59 22.68
N SER A 13 8.63 31.02 23.37
CA SER A 13 9.72 31.87 22.90
C SER A 13 10.61 31.11 21.91
N SER A 14 10.82 31.68 20.73
CA SER A 14 11.60 31.07 19.64
C SER A 14 13.08 31.44 19.77
N ALA A 15 13.95 30.45 20.00
CA ALA A 15 15.40 30.62 19.97
C ALA A 15 15.95 30.55 18.52
N PRO A 16 17.07 31.25 18.20
CA PRO A 16 17.67 31.23 16.88
C PRO A 16 18.51 29.97 16.64
N ILE A 17 18.34 29.34 15.47
CA ILE A 17 19.05 28.14 15.03
C ILE A 17 20.39 28.55 14.37
N PRO A 18 21.53 27.97 14.77
CA PRO A 18 22.82 28.20 14.11
C PRO A 18 22.93 27.43 12.79
N HIS A 19 23.38 28.11 11.73
CA HIS A 19 23.61 27.55 10.40
C HIS A 19 24.97 26.86 10.32
N PRO A 20 25.07 25.61 9.80
CA PRO A 20 26.36 24.97 9.52
C PRO A 20 26.96 25.41 8.18
N ALA A 21 28.29 25.53 8.19
CA ALA A 21 29.17 25.98 7.10
C ALA A 21 29.24 25.01 5.90
N PRO A 22 29.57 25.50 4.69
CA PRO A 22 29.69 24.67 3.48
C PRO A 22 30.96 23.82 3.47
N ALA A 23 30.80 22.52 3.16
CA ALA A 23 31.88 21.55 3.03
C ALA A 23 32.58 21.62 1.65
N ILE A 24 33.89 21.43 1.70
CA ILE A 24 34.85 21.43 0.59
C ILE A 24 34.62 20.24 -0.35
N VAL A 25 34.55 20.52 -1.65
CA VAL A 25 34.46 19.52 -2.73
C VAL A 25 35.87 18.99 -3.05
N VAL A 26 36.05 17.68 -2.96
CA VAL A 26 37.26 16.96 -3.42
C VAL A 26 36.92 16.18 -4.70
N PRO A 27 37.60 16.43 -5.83
CA PRO A 27 37.45 15.63 -7.05
C PRO A 27 38.35 14.38 -6.99
N GLY A 28 37.75 13.19 -7.07
CA GLY A 28 38.42 11.89 -7.02
C GLY A 28 38.21 11.06 -8.29
N ALA A 29 39.30 10.48 -8.78
CA ALA A 29 39.57 9.91 -10.09
C ALA A 29 38.64 8.81 -10.65
N THR A 30 38.63 8.80 -11.98
CA THR A 30 38.07 7.90 -13.00
C THR A 30 38.51 6.43 -12.88
N THR A 31 37.62 5.49 -13.18
CA THR A 31 38.01 4.17 -13.70
C THR A 31 36.99 3.71 -14.74
N ALA A 32 37.38 3.76 -16.01
CA ALA A 32 36.61 3.25 -17.14
C ALA A 32 36.73 1.73 -17.17
N THR A 33 35.61 1.02 -17.01
CA THR A 33 35.54 -0.44 -17.17
C THR A 33 34.71 -0.75 -18.41
N SER A 34 35.40 -1.06 -19.51
CA SER A 34 34.81 -1.57 -20.74
C SER A 34 34.32 -3.01 -20.50
N HIS A 35 33.03 -3.28 -20.73
CA HIS A 35 32.51 -4.64 -20.78
C HIS A 35 31.83 -4.91 -22.12
N THR A 36 32.36 -5.96 -22.73
CA THR A 36 32.10 -6.57 -24.03
C THR A 36 30.63 -6.92 -24.22
N SER A 37 30.07 -6.47 -25.34
CA SER A 37 28.73 -6.79 -25.81
C SER A 37 28.62 -8.27 -26.21
N ALA A 38 27.72 -9.01 -25.57
CA ALA A 38 27.22 -10.27 -26.09
C ALA A 38 25.81 -10.01 -26.68
N SER A 39 25.74 -10.03 -28.01
CA SER A 39 24.48 -10.05 -28.75
C SER A 39 23.94 -11.48 -28.77
N ILE A 40 22.77 -11.72 -28.18
CA ILE A 40 21.99 -12.90 -28.51
C ILE A 40 20.49 -12.70 -28.32
N THR A 41 19.78 -13.11 -29.36
CA THR A 41 18.38 -13.55 -29.45
C THR A 41 17.30 -12.48 -29.64
N SER A 42 16.92 -12.35 -30.91
CA SER A 42 15.67 -11.80 -31.43
C SER A 42 14.48 -12.41 -30.70
N GLN A 43 13.96 -11.74 -29.69
CA GLN A 43 12.60 -11.94 -29.24
C GLN A 43 11.72 -11.11 -30.16
N THR A 44 10.83 -11.79 -30.89
CA THR A 44 9.71 -11.23 -31.62
C THR A 44 8.81 -10.52 -30.60
N ALA A 45 9.21 -9.30 -30.22
CA ALA A 45 8.40 -8.42 -29.43
C ALA A 45 7.18 -8.08 -30.28
N SER A 46 6.04 -8.68 -29.93
CA SER A 46 4.74 -8.14 -30.29
C SER A 46 4.70 -6.73 -29.74
N SER A 47 5.11 -5.77 -30.57
CA SER A 47 4.95 -4.35 -30.39
C SER A 47 3.47 -4.05 -30.51
N HIS A 48 2.70 -4.47 -29.50
CA HIS A 48 1.50 -3.74 -29.15
C HIS A 48 1.96 -2.33 -28.83
N CYS A 49 1.83 -1.43 -29.81
CA CYS A 49 1.86 0.00 -29.62
C CYS A 49 1.01 0.28 -28.39
N ARG A 50 1.68 0.54 -27.26
CA ARG A 50 1.01 0.92 -26.02
C ARG A 50 0.30 2.21 -26.35
N GLN A 51 -1.00 2.11 -26.59
CA GLN A 51 -1.81 3.27 -26.86
C GLN A 51 -1.57 4.28 -25.73
N PRO A 52 -1.49 5.59 -26.06
CA PRO A 52 -1.42 6.62 -25.05
C PRO A 52 -2.53 6.39 -24.02
N PRO A 53 -2.27 6.71 -22.73
CA PRO A 53 -3.21 6.43 -21.64
C PRO A 53 -4.61 6.86 -22.06
N GLN A 54 -5.54 5.90 -22.12
CA GLN A 54 -6.88 6.19 -22.57
C GLN A 54 -7.46 7.32 -21.72
N VAL A 55 -8.00 8.33 -22.40
CA VAL A 55 -8.70 9.44 -21.74
C VAL A 55 -9.83 8.83 -20.92
N GLY A 56 -9.72 8.89 -19.59
CA GLY A 56 -10.67 8.25 -18.67
C GLY A 56 -10.07 7.30 -17.65
N LEU A 57 -8.78 6.96 -17.74
CA LEU A 57 -8.10 6.16 -16.71
C LEU A 57 -8.07 6.91 -15.37
N ALA A 58 -8.88 6.44 -14.42
CA ALA A 58 -8.97 7.01 -13.09
C ALA A 58 -8.88 5.90 -12.05
N ILE A 59 -7.99 6.07 -11.06
CA ILE A 59 -7.97 5.20 -9.89
C ILE A 59 -9.11 5.64 -8.96
N PRO A 60 -10.15 4.80 -8.71
CA PRO A 60 -11.32 5.20 -7.94
C PRO A 60 -10.98 5.71 -6.54
N ASN A 61 -11.75 6.67 -6.04
CA ASN A 61 -11.65 7.10 -4.64
C ASN A 61 -12.30 6.05 -3.73
N LEU A 62 -11.70 5.83 -2.56
CA LEU A 62 -12.21 4.89 -1.56
C LEU A 62 -12.77 5.65 -0.35
N PRO A 63 -13.84 5.14 0.31
CA PRO A 63 -14.63 3.96 -0.07
C PRO A 63 -15.40 4.16 -1.39
N LEU A 64 -15.64 3.06 -2.11
CA LEU A 64 -16.34 3.09 -3.40
C LEU A 64 -17.78 3.61 -3.25
N ARG A 65 -18.25 4.36 -4.25
CA ARG A 65 -19.67 4.73 -4.38
C ARG A 65 -20.39 3.69 -5.24
N LEU A 66 -21.43 3.09 -4.69
CA LEU A 66 -22.27 2.12 -5.37
C LEU A 66 -23.23 2.83 -6.36
N PRO A 67 -23.84 2.11 -7.32
CA PRO A 67 -24.77 2.68 -8.29
C PRO A 67 -26.00 3.35 -7.65
N ASP A 68 -26.40 2.90 -6.45
CA ASP A 68 -27.48 3.47 -5.64
C ASP A 68 -27.10 4.82 -4.96
N GLY A 69 -25.86 5.28 -5.17
CA GLY A 69 -25.30 6.48 -4.54
C GLY A 69 -24.79 6.28 -3.12
N THR A 70 -25.01 5.11 -2.52
CA THR A 70 -24.47 4.78 -1.20
C THR A 70 -22.97 4.54 -1.27
N LYS A 71 -22.29 4.64 -0.13
CA LYS A 71 -20.86 4.35 -0.02
C LYS A 71 -20.68 2.95 0.54
N ARG A 72 -19.74 2.19 -0.03
CA ARG A 72 -19.28 0.93 0.56
C ARG A 72 -18.79 1.18 1.99
N HIS A 73 -18.99 0.21 2.87
CA HIS A 73 -18.58 0.34 4.26
C HIS A 73 -17.05 0.51 4.35
N ARG A 74 -16.58 1.37 5.27
CA ARG A 74 -15.15 1.69 5.39
C ARG A 74 -14.29 0.47 5.69
N ARG A 75 -14.76 -0.41 6.58
CA ARG A 75 -14.12 -1.70 6.90
C ARG A 75 -13.85 -2.62 5.72
N ASP A 76 -14.60 -2.46 4.62
CA ASP A 76 -14.46 -3.31 3.43
C ASP A 76 -13.59 -2.62 2.34
N SER A 77 -13.15 -1.37 2.59
CA SER A 77 -12.37 -0.60 1.61
C SER A 77 -10.96 -1.15 1.36
N TRP A 78 -10.39 -1.92 2.28
CA TRP A 78 -9.10 -2.58 2.04
C TRP A 78 -9.24 -3.78 1.08
N TRP A 79 -10.40 -4.44 1.08
CA TRP A 79 -10.71 -5.49 0.10
C TRP A 79 -10.89 -4.92 -1.31
N ASP A 80 -11.50 -3.72 -1.42
CA ASP A 80 -11.54 -2.97 -2.68
C ASP A 80 -10.12 -2.73 -3.23
N ILE A 81 -9.17 -2.40 -2.37
CA ILE A 81 -7.77 -2.17 -2.77
C ILE A 81 -7.18 -3.43 -3.40
N ILE A 82 -7.33 -4.57 -2.73
CA ILE A 82 -6.80 -5.86 -3.20
C ILE A 82 -7.46 -6.26 -4.52
N THR A 83 -8.79 -6.10 -4.61
CA THR A 83 -9.56 -6.42 -5.83
C THR A 83 -9.08 -5.58 -7.02
N HIS A 84 -8.97 -4.26 -6.84
CA HIS A 84 -8.45 -3.38 -7.90
C HIS A 84 -7.00 -3.70 -8.31
N TRP A 85 -6.18 -4.17 -7.36
CA TRP A 85 -4.79 -4.51 -7.63
C TRP A 85 -4.63 -5.81 -8.42
N LEU A 86 -5.42 -6.83 -8.07
CA LEU A 86 -5.30 -8.17 -8.63
C LEU A 86 -6.17 -8.39 -9.87
N VAL A 87 -7.38 -7.84 -9.89
CA VAL A 87 -8.43 -8.11 -10.88
C VAL A 87 -8.76 -6.86 -11.71
N GLY A 88 -8.79 -5.68 -11.09
CA GLY A 88 -9.33 -4.47 -11.70
C GLY A 88 -10.80 -4.21 -11.31
N ASP A 89 -11.44 -3.27 -11.98
CA ASP A 89 -12.87 -2.93 -11.87
C ASP A 89 -13.38 -2.32 -13.19
N PRO A 90 -13.85 -3.16 -14.13
CA PRO A 90 -14.36 -2.72 -15.44
C PRO A 90 -15.52 -1.72 -15.34
N GLU A 91 -16.39 -1.84 -14.33
CA GLU A 91 -17.53 -0.93 -14.13
C GLU A 91 -17.10 0.52 -13.90
N ARG A 92 -15.82 0.72 -13.54
CA ARG A 92 -15.22 2.03 -13.27
C ARG A 92 -14.10 2.39 -14.24
N ASN A 93 -14.04 1.73 -15.40
CA ASN A 93 -12.98 1.90 -16.40
C ASN A 93 -11.59 1.54 -15.85
N LEU A 94 -11.53 0.52 -14.98
CA LEU A 94 -10.29 -0.07 -14.49
C LEU A 94 -10.17 -1.51 -15.02
N ASP A 95 -10.22 -1.67 -16.34
CA ASP A 95 -10.21 -3.00 -16.98
C ASP A 95 -8.90 -3.76 -16.76
N VAL A 96 -7.79 -3.02 -16.64
CA VAL A 96 -6.47 -3.59 -16.39
C VAL A 96 -6.18 -3.54 -14.89
N PRO A 97 -5.81 -4.67 -14.25
CA PRO A 97 -5.38 -4.69 -12.86
C PRO A 97 -4.25 -3.70 -12.60
N LEU A 98 -4.25 -3.03 -11.45
CA LEU A 98 -3.25 -1.99 -11.19
C LEU A 98 -1.81 -2.51 -11.23
N LYS A 99 -1.55 -3.75 -10.80
CA LYS A 99 -0.19 -4.33 -10.84
C LYS A 99 0.41 -4.39 -12.25
N ASP A 100 -0.45 -4.43 -13.27
CA ASP A 100 -0.09 -4.58 -14.68
C ASP A 100 -0.05 -3.23 -15.42
N TRP A 101 -0.32 -2.12 -14.70
CA TRP A 101 -0.31 -0.78 -15.30
C TRP A 101 1.09 -0.37 -15.75
N PRO A 102 1.25 0.12 -17.00
CA PRO A 102 2.46 0.79 -17.44
C PRO A 102 2.84 1.96 -16.52
N PRO A 103 4.14 2.15 -16.22
CA PRO A 103 4.60 3.30 -15.44
C PRO A 103 4.13 4.66 -15.96
N ASP A 104 4.04 4.83 -17.28
CA ASP A 104 3.61 6.07 -17.93
C ASP A 104 2.14 6.42 -17.64
N TRP A 105 1.32 5.45 -17.25
CA TRP A 105 -0.10 5.67 -16.94
C TRP A 105 -0.31 6.38 -15.61
N TYR A 106 0.58 6.19 -14.65
CA TYR A 106 0.47 6.85 -13.34
C TYR A 106 1.58 7.86 -13.07
N ARG A 107 2.63 7.94 -13.88
CA ARG A 107 3.71 8.95 -13.78
C ARG A 107 3.41 10.20 -14.63
N GLY A 108 4.32 11.17 -14.59
CA GLY A 108 4.26 12.35 -15.46
C GLY A 108 3.05 13.24 -15.18
N LEU A 109 2.24 13.52 -16.21
CA LEU A 109 1.01 14.32 -16.10
C LEU A 109 -0.03 13.70 -15.16
N ASN A 110 0.07 12.40 -14.90
CA ASN A 110 -0.84 11.64 -14.04
C ASN A 110 -0.40 11.60 -12.57
N ARG A 111 0.40 12.57 -12.08
CA ARG A 111 0.91 12.61 -10.70
C ARG A 111 -0.12 12.31 -9.60
N PRO A 112 -1.39 12.77 -9.67
CA PRO A 112 -2.37 12.43 -8.65
C PRO A 112 -2.64 10.91 -8.53
N LEU A 113 -2.48 10.16 -9.63
CA LEU A 113 -2.62 8.71 -9.66
C LEU A 113 -1.43 8.00 -9.01
N THR A 114 -0.21 8.55 -9.08
CA THR A 114 0.98 7.98 -8.42
C THR A 114 0.75 7.68 -6.94
N SER A 115 0.15 8.64 -6.22
CA SER A 115 -0.09 8.51 -4.78
C SER A 115 -1.06 7.37 -4.49
N LYS A 116 -2.19 7.32 -5.21
CA LYS A 116 -3.19 6.25 -5.06
C LYS A 116 -2.64 4.88 -5.46
N TYR A 117 -1.86 4.82 -6.54
CA TYR A 117 -1.17 3.61 -6.97
C TYR A 117 -0.26 3.09 -5.86
N GLY A 118 0.62 3.94 -5.32
CA GLY A 118 1.55 3.58 -4.25
C GLY A 118 0.85 3.14 -2.97
N GLN A 119 -0.26 3.80 -2.60
CA GLN A 119 -1.10 3.39 -1.48
C GLN A 119 -1.65 1.96 -1.69
N ARG A 120 -2.26 1.70 -2.84
CA ARG A 120 -2.84 0.38 -3.16
C ARG A 120 -1.78 -0.72 -3.24
N ALA A 121 -0.63 -0.42 -3.84
CA ALA A 121 0.53 -1.30 -3.87
C ALA A 121 0.99 -1.66 -2.45
N THR A 122 1.13 -0.65 -1.57
CA THR A 122 1.62 -0.87 -0.20
C THR A 122 0.73 -1.84 0.57
N ALA A 123 -0.59 -1.62 0.57
CA ALA A 123 -1.51 -2.51 1.29
C ALA A 123 -1.57 -3.91 0.68
N THR A 124 -1.61 -4.00 -0.65
CA THR A 124 -1.77 -5.31 -1.32
C THR A 124 -0.50 -6.15 -1.24
N LEU A 125 0.68 -5.56 -1.42
CA LEU A 125 1.94 -6.28 -1.29
C LEU A 125 2.17 -6.73 0.16
N GLU A 126 1.77 -5.94 1.17
CA GLU A 126 1.77 -6.41 2.56
C GLU A 126 0.91 -7.66 2.71
N PHE A 127 -0.34 -7.62 2.24
CA PHE A 127 -1.25 -8.76 2.31
C PHE A 127 -0.71 -10.01 1.61
N ILE A 128 -0.15 -9.87 0.40
CA ILE A 128 0.33 -11.01 -0.41
C ILE A 128 1.68 -11.50 0.09
N GLU A 129 2.68 -10.63 0.21
CA GLU A 129 4.07 -11.04 0.45
C GLU A 129 4.31 -11.37 1.92
N VAL A 130 3.74 -10.59 2.84
CA VAL A 130 4.00 -10.73 4.28
C VAL A 130 3.02 -11.70 4.92
N PHE A 131 1.75 -11.66 4.52
CA PHE A 131 0.69 -12.49 5.10
C PHE A 131 0.26 -13.66 4.22
N GLN A 132 0.88 -13.85 3.04
CA GLN A 132 0.59 -14.97 2.13
C GLN A 132 -0.90 -15.05 1.75
N SER A 133 -1.54 -13.88 1.61
CA SER A 133 -2.98 -13.78 1.36
C SER A 133 -3.88 -14.40 2.44
N ASN A 134 -3.37 -14.58 3.66
CA ASN A 134 -4.15 -15.06 4.80
C ASN A 134 -4.90 -13.89 5.46
N GLU A 135 -6.17 -13.71 5.08
CA GLU A 135 -7.04 -12.64 5.59
C GLU A 135 -7.17 -12.64 7.12
N PRO A 136 -7.46 -13.76 7.80
CA PRO A 136 -7.56 -13.78 9.27
C PRO A 136 -6.29 -13.27 9.95
N ARG A 137 -5.11 -13.70 9.48
CA ARG A 137 -3.83 -13.28 10.04
C ARG A 137 -3.54 -11.81 9.74
N PHE A 138 -3.90 -11.34 8.55
CA PHE A 138 -3.76 -9.93 8.16
C PHE A 138 -4.63 -9.00 9.03
N LEU A 139 -5.90 -9.35 9.23
CA LEU A 139 -6.81 -8.56 10.06
C LEU A 139 -6.45 -8.62 11.55
N ALA A 140 -5.95 -9.76 12.04
CA ALA A 140 -5.46 -9.85 13.41
C ALA A 140 -4.22 -8.96 13.65
N ALA A 141 -3.36 -8.82 12.64
CA ALA A 141 -2.20 -7.94 12.70
C ALA A 141 -2.55 -6.46 12.53
N TYR A 142 -3.57 -6.15 11.73
CA TYR A 142 -4.02 -4.78 11.45
C TYR A 142 -5.52 -4.61 11.74
N PRO A 143 -5.92 -4.55 13.02
CA PRO A 143 -7.30 -4.25 13.39
C PRO A 143 -7.75 -2.88 12.85
N GLU A 144 -6.81 -1.97 12.56
CA GLU A 144 -7.04 -0.65 11.96
C GLU A 144 -7.72 -0.70 10.57
N ALA A 145 -7.81 -1.89 9.97
CA ALA A 145 -8.57 -2.11 8.75
C ALA A 145 -10.08 -1.85 8.94
N GLU A 146 -10.61 -1.99 10.16
CA GLU A 146 -12.04 -1.76 10.46
C GLU A 146 -12.44 -0.28 10.30
N GLU A 147 -11.54 0.64 10.66
CA GLU A 147 -11.71 2.09 10.53
C GLU A 147 -11.52 2.56 9.09
N GLY A 148 -10.88 1.73 8.26
CA GLY A 148 -10.76 1.86 6.82
C GLY A 148 -9.32 1.95 6.31
N HIS A 149 -9.17 1.93 4.98
CA HIS A 149 -7.86 1.80 4.32
C HIS A 149 -6.82 2.85 4.69
N SER A 150 -7.20 4.10 5.02
CA SER A 150 -6.25 5.13 5.45
C SER A 150 -5.55 4.78 6.77
N TRP A 151 -6.31 4.25 7.74
CA TRP A 151 -5.78 3.81 9.03
C TRP A 151 -4.91 2.56 8.87
N LEU A 152 -5.38 1.59 8.08
CA LEU A 152 -4.60 0.43 7.66
C LEU A 152 -3.24 0.83 7.05
N LEU A 153 -3.23 1.75 6.09
CA LEU A 153 -1.98 2.21 5.45
C LEU A 153 -1.04 2.90 6.42
N HIS A 154 -1.57 3.63 7.40
CA HIS A 154 -0.77 4.23 8.45
C HIS A 154 -0.13 3.15 9.34
N ALA A 155 -0.91 2.15 9.76
CA ALA A 155 -0.43 1.01 10.55
C ALA A 155 0.67 0.21 9.83
N ILE A 156 0.47 -0.11 8.55
CA ILE A 156 1.48 -0.81 7.73
C ILE A 156 2.78 0.01 7.63
N LYS A 157 2.68 1.32 7.37
CA LYS A 157 3.85 2.20 7.29
C LYS A 157 4.56 2.34 8.64
N ALA A 158 3.84 2.36 9.75
CA ALA A 158 4.42 2.37 11.09
C ALA A 158 5.21 1.08 11.35
N ALA A 159 4.60 -0.09 11.12
CA ALA A 159 5.24 -1.39 11.28
C ALA A 159 6.52 -1.52 10.43
N ARG A 160 6.48 -1.09 9.15
CA ARG A 160 7.67 -1.10 8.27
C ARG A 160 8.80 -0.20 8.79
N ARG A 161 8.49 0.99 9.33
CA ARG A 161 9.50 1.89 9.91
C ARG A 161 10.17 1.27 11.13
N GLU A 162 9.40 0.63 12.00
CA GLU A 162 9.91 -0.08 13.18
C GLU A 162 10.83 -1.24 12.79
N CYS A 163 10.42 -2.06 11.81
CA CYS A 163 11.28 -3.12 11.26
C CYS A 163 12.58 -2.59 10.65
N GLN A 164 12.52 -1.47 9.92
CA GLN A 164 13.71 -0.85 9.32
C GLN A 164 14.68 -0.32 10.39
N ALA A 165 14.16 0.35 11.42
CA ALA A 165 14.94 0.83 12.55
C ALA A 165 15.61 -0.34 13.31
N PHE A 166 14.88 -1.44 13.50
CA PHE A 166 15.41 -2.66 14.11
C PHE A 166 16.54 -3.29 13.27
N SER A 167 16.35 -3.38 11.95
CA SER A 167 17.40 -3.92 11.06
C SER A 167 18.67 -3.07 11.05
N SER A 168 18.52 -1.74 11.17
CA SER A 168 19.63 -0.79 11.22
C SER A 168 20.43 -0.91 12.52
N SER A 169 19.78 -1.29 13.63
CA SER A 169 20.41 -1.49 14.93
C SER A 169 21.17 -2.83 15.01
N ILE A 170 20.58 -3.90 14.46
CA ILE A 170 21.15 -5.26 14.49
C ILE A 170 22.43 -5.41 13.66
N SER A 171 22.67 -4.55 12.67
CA SER A 171 23.95 -4.56 11.96
C SER A 171 25.18 -4.33 12.87
N ARG A 172 24.99 -4.00 14.16
CA ARG A 172 26.05 -3.90 15.18
C ARG A 172 26.15 -5.07 16.15
N SER A 173 25.17 -5.97 16.20
CA SER A 173 25.12 -7.06 17.17
C SER A 173 24.69 -8.33 16.45
N ALA A 174 25.63 -9.25 16.29
CA ALA A 174 25.52 -10.47 15.51
C ALA A 174 24.51 -11.46 16.13
N PHE A 175 23.22 -11.18 16.00
CA PHE A 175 22.12 -12.14 16.10
C PHE A 175 20.92 -11.48 15.42
N ARG A 176 20.47 -12.04 14.29
CA ARG A 176 19.30 -11.56 13.53
C ARG A 176 18.04 -12.28 14.02
N PRO A 177 17.04 -11.57 14.57
CA PRO A 177 15.66 -12.05 14.62
C PRO A 177 14.88 -11.52 13.41
N LEU A 178 13.99 -12.36 12.90
CA LEU A 178 13.13 -12.15 11.75
C LEU A 178 12.09 -11.04 12.04
N CYS A 179 11.91 -10.09 11.12
CA CYS A 179 10.81 -9.10 11.15
C CYS A 179 9.73 -9.45 10.11
N PRO A 180 8.76 -10.30 10.43
CA PRO A 180 7.35 -10.16 10.04
C PRO A 180 6.73 -9.04 10.93
N SER A 181 5.43 -8.72 10.99
CA SER A 181 4.44 -9.65 11.55
C SER A 181 4.95 -10.58 12.71
N CYS A 182 6.18 -10.42 13.24
CA CYS A 182 6.69 -10.87 14.54
C CYS A 182 6.48 -9.69 15.47
N LEU A 183 5.91 -9.80 16.65
CA LEU A 183 5.54 -11.01 17.36
C LEU A 183 4.27 -10.67 18.15
N ARG A 184 3.18 -10.31 17.46
CA ARG A 184 1.84 -10.27 18.11
C ARG A 184 1.27 -11.69 18.22
N SER A 185 2.15 -12.66 18.50
CA SER A 185 1.90 -14.11 18.46
C SER A 185 1.55 -14.70 19.82
N ASP A 186 1.35 -13.87 20.86
CA ASP A 186 0.73 -14.34 22.11
C ASP A 186 -0.80 -14.47 21.98
N ILE A 187 -1.36 -14.27 20.78
CA ILE A 187 -2.74 -14.68 20.51
C ILE A 187 -2.70 -16.14 20.07
N ASP A 188 -2.84 -17.03 21.05
CA ASP A 188 -3.13 -18.43 20.81
C ASP A 188 -4.41 -18.50 19.95
N PRO A 189 -4.34 -18.97 18.68
CA PRO A 189 -5.49 -19.05 17.80
C PRO A 189 -6.62 -19.94 18.37
N SER A 190 -6.33 -20.73 19.41
CA SER A 190 -7.30 -21.50 20.18
C SER A 190 -8.33 -20.65 20.94
N THR A 191 -8.08 -19.35 21.16
CA THR A 191 -8.95 -18.47 21.97
C THR A 191 -9.98 -17.69 21.15
N ILE A 192 -9.88 -17.67 19.82
CA ILE A 192 -10.90 -17.02 18.98
C ILE A 192 -12.04 -18.02 18.77
N GLY A 193 -12.89 -18.13 19.78
CA GLY A 193 -14.15 -18.85 19.69
C GLY A 193 -14.98 -18.30 18.54
N SER A 194 -15.17 -19.15 17.52
CA SER A 194 -16.24 -19.12 16.51
C SER A 194 -17.21 -17.94 16.62
N THR A 195 -16.96 -16.84 15.91
CA THR A 195 -18.05 -15.95 15.49
C THR A 195 -17.62 -15.07 14.34
N THR A 196 -17.85 -15.56 13.12
CA THR A 196 -18.51 -14.85 12.01
C THR A 196 -18.12 -15.58 10.73
N THR A 197 -18.81 -16.69 10.46
CA THR A 197 -18.96 -17.20 9.11
C THR A 197 -19.66 -16.10 8.31
N ARG A 198 -18.90 -15.27 7.58
CA ARG A 198 -19.47 -14.45 6.52
C ARG A 198 -19.95 -15.42 5.45
N TYR A 199 -21.23 -15.76 5.49
CA TYR A 199 -21.92 -16.40 4.37
C TYR A 199 -21.84 -15.42 3.19
N TYR A 200 -20.88 -15.65 2.29
CA TYR A 200 -20.98 -15.14 0.93
C TYR A 200 -22.06 -15.97 0.25
N THR A 201 -23.27 -15.42 0.24
CA THR A 201 -24.38 -15.92 -0.56
C THR A 201 -23.92 -15.98 -2.01
N HIS A 202 -23.86 -17.20 -2.54
CA HIS A 202 -23.65 -17.47 -3.95
C HIS A 202 -24.63 -16.64 -4.77
N VAL A 203 -24.07 -15.82 -5.67
CA VAL A 203 -24.84 -15.17 -6.73
C VAL A 203 -25.46 -16.27 -7.59
N VAL A 204 -26.78 -16.15 -7.72
CA VAL A 204 -27.70 -17.03 -8.43
C VAL A 204 -27.21 -17.27 -9.87
N LEU A 205 -27.00 -18.54 -10.23
CA LEU A 205 -26.90 -18.97 -11.62
C LEU A 205 -28.27 -18.74 -12.28
N VAL A 206 -28.39 -17.66 -13.05
CA VAL A 206 -29.52 -17.43 -13.95
C VAL A 206 -29.40 -18.43 -15.09
N THR A 207 -30.25 -19.45 -15.07
CA THR A 207 -30.44 -20.37 -16.19
C THR A 207 -31.37 -19.71 -17.21
N THR A 208 -30.88 -19.45 -18.42
CA THR A 208 -31.71 -19.02 -19.54
C THR A 208 -32.40 -20.23 -20.17
N PRO A 209 -33.74 -20.22 -20.33
CA PRO A 209 -34.43 -21.22 -21.14
C PRO A 209 -34.29 -20.90 -22.63
N HIS A 210 -34.27 -21.97 -23.42
CA HIS A 210 -34.08 -22.02 -24.86
C HIS A 210 -35.39 -21.90 -25.63
#